data_AF-A0A939CVA9-F1
#
_entry.id   AF-A0A939CVA9-F1
#
_cell.length_a   1.000
_cell.length_b   1.000
_cell.length_c   1.000
_cell.angle_alpha   90.00
_cell.angle_beta   90.00
_cell.angle_gamma   90.00
#
_symmetry.space_group_name_H-M   'P 1'
#
loop_
_entity.id
_entity.type
_entity.pdbx_description
1 polymer ?
#
loop_
_entity_poly.entity_id
_entity_poly.type
_entity_poly.pdbx_seq_one_letter_code
_entity_poly.pdbx_strand_id
1 'polypeptide(L)'
;MVRATTSGDQDNDILTGGGGKDKFVYNLNYYSSSPNTDTITDFGGVGKSVTPSAAVIAEVDTIQFQGYNLTAQNLLLTQNGSNLEITFEEVTNAIILENFKLENLNNLPATSSRPAIGNILFDGQTSITDSFDVFDANSTKTNLFSKNTVTFLNDLSNNITGLDNSNDVVNGQGGNDKIDGLSGNDLLRGSTGNDTLIGGKGNDTLNGGEEDDLLQGGEGDDSLQGGEGDDLLWGDAGNDNLFGGTDNDTLFGSTFDTTTNIGIITAGTTNRVSYKNIERLDISGTGYDDNIVGSNGNDTFSFSGGENDTIDGGTGDDLLSYNGSEGITSTFDATTNTGLITEGSDRVSYKNIERLNISGTEYDDNIVGSNGNDTITGNYSFIVGYREYYTIEVISGNDTIDGGKGDDLLIVHDGGGSEGITSTFNATTNTGSITAGTNGVIYKNIERLDIIGTNYDDLIVGGNGDDTLNGGDGNDILIGGKGNDSLYGGSGTDTFAFNSFNEGIDRLYDFNTTNELIRVSVTGFGGGLSAGSLQKNQFTIGASATTRTQQFIYNDVTGALFFDRDGSANAFTQVQFGQLLSGLSLTKNNFVVV
;
A
#
# COMPACT_ATOMS: atom_id res chain seq x y z
N MET A 1 -3.06 -54.48 3.89
CA MET A 1 -2.01 -54.59 4.94
C MET A 1 -1.20 -53.31 4.78
N VAL A 2 -0.95 -52.49 5.80
CA VAL A 2 -0.05 -51.33 5.61
C VAL A 2 1.34 -51.92 5.37
N ARG A 3 1.89 -51.75 4.16
CA ARG A 3 3.17 -52.36 3.78
C ARG A 3 4.34 -51.38 3.75
N ALA A 4 4.07 -50.10 3.53
CA ALA A 4 5.05 -49.04 3.60
C ALA A 4 4.43 -47.78 4.25
N THR A 5 5.15 -47.18 5.18
CA THR A 5 4.84 -45.86 5.74
C THR A 5 6.04 -44.98 5.42
N THR A 6 5.85 -43.92 4.63
CA THR A 6 6.78 -42.80 4.63
C THR A 6 6.27 -41.79 5.65
N SER A 7 7.01 -41.65 6.75
CA SER A 7 7.06 -40.34 7.36
C SER A 7 7.63 -39.40 6.31
N GLY A 8 7.14 -38.17 6.17
CA GLY A 8 7.93 -37.12 5.53
C GLY A 8 9.18 -36.87 6.37
N ASP A 9 10.12 -37.80 6.35
CA ASP A 9 11.48 -37.58 6.79
C ASP A 9 12.19 -36.70 5.77
N GLN A 10 13.38 -36.22 6.08
CA GLN A 10 14.02 -35.17 5.28
C GLN A 10 14.62 -35.68 3.96
N ASP A 11 14.45 -36.97 3.64
CA ASP A 11 15.12 -37.64 2.54
C ASP A 11 14.13 -38.02 1.41
N ASN A 12 14.68 -38.32 0.23
CA ASN A 12 13.90 -38.81 -0.91
C ASN A 12 13.84 -40.33 -0.86
N ASP A 13 12.65 -40.91 -0.68
CA ASP A 13 12.48 -42.35 -0.60
C ASP A 13 12.08 -43.01 -1.94
N ILE A 14 12.46 -44.28 -2.09
CA ILE A 14 11.96 -45.15 -3.17
C ILE A 14 11.20 -46.32 -2.55
N LEU A 15 9.92 -46.41 -2.87
CA LEU A 15 8.96 -47.35 -2.29
C LEU A 15 8.48 -48.37 -3.32
N THR A 16 8.24 -49.58 -2.84
CA THR A 16 7.69 -50.70 -3.64
C THR A 16 6.70 -51.48 -2.76
N GLY A 17 5.46 -51.69 -3.22
CA GLY A 17 4.39 -52.41 -2.53
C GLY A 17 4.52 -53.94 -2.60
N GLY A 18 5.12 -54.44 -3.69
CA GLY A 18 5.41 -55.86 -3.88
C GLY A 18 4.18 -56.68 -4.29
N GLY A 19 3.27 -56.07 -5.07
CA GLY A 19 2.05 -56.67 -5.63
C GLY A 19 0.92 -56.91 -4.62
N GLY A 20 -0.31 -56.92 -5.12
CA GLY A 20 -1.54 -56.96 -4.33
C GLY A 20 -2.07 -55.57 -4.00
N LYS A 21 -2.86 -55.45 -2.92
CA LYS A 21 -3.35 -54.16 -2.43
C LYS A 21 -2.46 -53.61 -1.32
N ASP A 22 -1.77 -52.54 -1.62
CA ASP A 22 -0.89 -51.85 -0.71
C ASP A 22 -1.46 -50.51 -0.26
N LYS A 23 -1.02 -50.09 0.92
CA LYS A 23 -1.38 -48.79 1.50
C LYS A 23 -0.10 -48.08 1.87
N PHE A 24 0.12 -46.94 1.21
CA PHE A 24 1.15 -45.98 1.48
C PHE A 24 0.56 -44.90 2.37
N VAL A 25 1.29 -44.45 3.38
CA VAL A 25 0.89 -43.33 4.23
C VAL A 25 1.98 -42.29 4.08
N TYR A 26 1.59 -41.10 3.63
CA TYR A 26 2.41 -39.92 3.51
C TYR A 26 2.05 -38.95 4.63
N ASN A 27 3.03 -38.55 5.43
CA ASN A 27 2.79 -37.74 6.61
C ASN A 27 3.64 -36.45 6.61
N LEU A 28 2.98 -35.31 6.41
CA LEU A 28 3.55 -33.98 6.42
C LEU A 28 3.44 -33.37 7.83
N ASN A 29 4.32 -33.81 8.75
CA ASN A 29 4.31 -33.41 10.16
C ASN A 29 5.37 -32.36 10.54
N TYR A 30 6.23 -31.94 9.61
CA TYR A 30 7.34 -31.02 9.91
C TYR A 30 7.44 -29.91 8.88
N TYR A 31 7.64 -28.68 9.35
CA TYR A 31 8.20 -27.59 8.57
C TYR A 31 9.65 -27.97 8.19
N SER A 32 9.81 -28.69 7.08
CA SER A 32 11.13 -28.95 6.50
C SER A 32 11.57 -27.70 5.72
N SER A 33 12.81 -27.27 5.92
CA SER A 33 13.43 -26.21 5.13
C SER A 33 13.90 -26.68 3.75
N SER A 34 13.76 -27.98 3.45
CA SER A 34 14.15 -28.58 2.18
C SER A 34 13.00 -29.42 1.61
N PRO A 35 12.61 -29.21 0.33
CA PRO A 35 11.63 -30.06 -0.33
C PRO A 35 12.18 -31.49 -0.48
N ASN A 36 11.32 -32.49 -0.28
CA ASN A 36 11.62 -33.89 -0.57
C ASN A 36 10.67 -34.43 -1.65
N THR A 37 11.11 -35.51 -2.30
CA THR A 37 10.36 -36.19 -3.36
C THR A 37 10.45 -37.70 -3.16
N ASP A 38 9.31 -38.32 -2.87
CA ASP A 38 9.21 -39.77 -2.71
C ASP A 38 8.73 -40.41 -4.02
N THR A 39 9.31 -41.56 -4.40
CA THR A 39 8.93 -42.30 -5.60
C THR A 39 8.32 -43.65 -5.27
N ILE A 40 7.11 -43.93 -5.78
CA ILE A 40 6.48 -45.25 -5.71
C ILE A 40 6.61 -45.94 -7.06
N THR A 41 7.27 -47.10 -7.06
CA THR A 41 7.73 -47.79 -8.28
C THR A 41 6.72 -48.76 -8.91
N ASP A 42 5.70 -49.19 -8.15
CA ASP A 42 4.75 -50.23 -8.57
C ASP A 42 3.29 -49.92 -8.20
N PHE A 43 2.92 -48.63 -8.14
CA PHE A 43 1.59 -48.20 -7.67
C PHE A 43 0.43 -48.68 -8.57
N GLY A 44 -0.49 -49.46 -7.97
CA GLY A 44 -1.68 -50.01 -8.61
C GLY A 44 -2.87 -49.05 -8.68
N GLY A 45 -3.27 -48.66 -9.89
CA GLY A 45 -4.37 -47.73 -10.13
C GLY A 45 -5.77 -48.37 -10.12
N VAL A 46 -6.81 -47.56 -9.91
CA VAL A 46 -8.22 -47.98 -10.14
C VAL A 46 -8.51 -48.13 -11.64
N GLY A 47 -7.79 -47.40 -12.50
CA GLY A 47 -7.95 -47.46 -13.95
C GLY A 47 -9.19 -46.71 -14.46
N LYS A 48 -9.30 -46.64 -15.79
CA LYS A 48 -10.28 -45.80 -16.53
C LYS A 48 -11.77 -46.18 -16.39
N SER A 49 -12.10 -47.28 -15.71
CA SER A 49 -13.46 -47.82 -15.68
C SER A 49 -14.17 -47.46 -14.39
N VAL A 50 -15.37 -46.86 -14.49
CA VAL A 50 -16.31 -46.72 -13.35
C VAL A 50 -16.77 -48.07 -12.77
N THR A 51 -16.47 -49.17 -13.47
CA THR A 51 -16.66 -50.56 -13.02
C THR A 51 -15.34 -51.34 -13.11
N PRO A 52 -14.44 -51.21 -12.11
CA PRO A 52 -13.17 -51.91 -12.10
C PRO A 52 -13.34 -53.43 -12.11
N SER A 53 -12.48 -54.15 -12.85
CA SER A 53 -12.51 -55.61 -12.88
C SER A 53 -12.07 -56.20 -11.54
N ALA A 54 -12.41 -57.48 -11.27
CA ALA A 54 -11.97 -58.15 -10.05
C ALA A 54 -10.43 -58.19 -9.90
N ALA A 55 -9.69 -58.22 -11.01
CA ALA A 55 -8.23 -58.17 -11.01
C ALA A 55 -7.71 -56.79 -10.57
N VAL A 56 -8.29 -55.72 -11.11
CA VAL A 56 -7.96 -54.34 -10.71
C VAL A 56 -8.30 -54.13 -9.23
N ILE A 57 -9.46 -54.61 -8.79
CA ILE A 57 -9.84 -54.51 -7.39
C ILE A 57 -8.82 -55.22 -6.51
N ALA A 58 -8.24 -56.35 -6.93
CA ALA A 58 -7.28 -57.13 -6.15
C ALA A 58 -5.89 -56.48 -6.04
N GLU A 59 -5.56 -55.54 -6.93
CA GLU A 59 -4.24 -54.91 -7.06
C GLU A 59 -4.27 -53.39 -6.85
N VAL A 60 -5.40 -52.82 -6.41
CA VAL A 60 -5.49 -51.36 -6.20
C VAL A 60 -4.70 -50.95 -4.95
N ASP A 61 -3.89 -49.93 -5.12
CA ASP A 61 -3.13 -49.29 -4.05
C ASP A 61 -3.77 -47.99 -3.60
N THR A 62 -3.53 -47.62 -2.35
CA THR A 62 -4.03 -46.38 -1.75
C THR A 62 -2.89 -45.59 -1.11
N ILE A 63 -2.83 -44.29 -1.39
CA ILE A 63 -2.01 -43.31 -0.68
C ILE A 63 -2.90 -42.60 0.31
N GLN A 64 -2.50 -42.57 1.58
CA GLN A 64 -3.13 -41.76 2.61
C GLN A 64 -2.25 -40.56 2.93
N PHE A 65 -2.79 -39.37 2.71
CA PHE A 65 -2.17 -38.12 3.14
C PHE A 65 -2.57 -37.79 4.58
N GLN A 66 -1.61 -37.29 5.36
CA GLN A 66 -1.80 -36.79 6.72
C GLN A 66 -1.01 -35.50 6.88
N GLY A 67 -1.66 -34.41 7.30
CA GLY A 67 -1.02 -33.10 7.42
C GLY A 67 -1.90 -31.93 7.01
N TYR A 68 -1.45 -30.72 7.34
CA TYR A 68 -2.16 -29.47 7.02
C TYR A 68 -2.14 -29.19 5.50
N ASN A 69 -3.21 -28.61 4.96
CA ASN A 69 -3.40 -28.26 3.54
C ASN A 69 -3.39 -29.43 2.53
N LEU A 70 -3.30 -30.70 2.97
CA LEU A 70 -3.39 -31.88 2.08
C LEU A 70 -4.84 -32.27 1.80
N THR A 71 -5.58 -31.38 1.13
CA THR A 71 -7.00 -31.53 0.78
C THR A 71 -7.18 -31.77 -0.72
N ALA A 72 -8.36 -32.24 -1.14
CA ALA A 72 -8.66 -32.39 -2.56
C ALA A 72 -8.58 -31.06 -3.34
N GLN A 73 -8.99 -29.94 -2.74
CA GLN A 73 -9.02 -28.63 -3.40
C GLN A 73 -7.62 -28.11 -3.77
N ASN A 74 -6.63 -28.44 -2.95
CA ASN A 74 -5.24 -28.02 -3.11
C ASN A 74 -4.40 -29.07 -3.85
N LEU A 75 -4.97 -30.23 -4.20
CA LEU A 75 -4.25 -31.30 -4.90
C LEU A 75 -3.92 -30.85 -6.32
N LEU A 76 -2.67 -30.98 -6.71
CA LEU A 76 -2.18 -30.75 -8.06
C LEU A 76 -1.62 -32.05 -8.64
N LEU A 77 -1.93 -32.31 -9.90
CA LEU A 77 -1.51 -33.52 -10.61
C LEU A 77 -0.80 -33.10 -11.90
N THR A 78 0.38 -33.65 -12.14
CA THR A 78 1.19 -33.32 -13.33
C THR A 78 1.71 -34.58 -13.98
N GLN A 79 1.39 -34.79 -15.25
CA GLN A 79 1.86 -35.95 -16.01
C GLN A 79 3.24 -35.66 -16.63
N ASN A 80 4.29 -36.19 -15.99
CA ASN A 80 5.67 -36.06 -16.45
C ASN A 80 6.14 -37.32 -17.20
N GLY A 81 5.86 -37.35 -18.51
CA GLY A 81 6.22 -38.47 -19.39
C GLY A 81 5.43 -39.74 -19.05
N SER A 82 6.10 -40.74 -18.48
CA SER A 82 5.44 -41.97 -18.00
C SER A 82 5.01 -41.90 -16.53
N ASN A 83 5.40 -40.86 -15.80
CA ASN A 83 5.22 -40.78 -14.35
C ASN A 83 4.15 -39.74 -14.01
N LEU A 84 3.39 -39.98 -12.96
CA LEU A 84 2.44 -39.00 -12.41
C LEU A 84 3.06 -38.38 -11.16
N GLU A 85 3.19 -37.07 -11.16
CA GLU A 85 3.59 -36.30 -9.99
C GLU A 85 2.37 -35.76 -9.25
N ILE A 86 2.41 -35.89 -7.93
CA ILE A 86 1.37 -35.42 -7.00
C ILE A 86 2.00 -34.39 -6.09
N THR A 87 1.48 -33.17 -6.13
CA THR A 87 1.85 -32.04 -5.28
C THR A 87 0.61 -31.42 -4.66
N PHE A 88 0.80 -30.45 -3.77
CA PHE A 88 -0.28 -29.63 -3.25
C PHE A 88 0.11 -28.16 -3.28
N GLU A 89 -0.86 -27.27 -3.48
CA GLU A 89 -0.64 -25.83 -3.34
C GLU A 89 -0.02 -25.50 -1.97
N GLU A 90 0.97 -24.61 -1.98
CA GLU A 90 1.75 -24.19 -0.82
C GLU A 90 2.56 -25.30 -0.12
N VAL A 91 2.66 -26.49 -0.74
CA VAL A 91 3.45 -27.61 -0.24
C VAL A 91 4.55 -27.92 -1.25
N THR A 92 5.80 -27.75 -0.84
CA THR A 92 6.97 -27.92 -1.72
C THR A 92 7.38 -29.38 -1.94
N ASN A 93 6.73 -30.32 -1.27
CA ASN A 93 7.04 -31.75 -1.34
C ASN A 93 6.20 -32.44 -2.43
N ALA A 94 6.78 -33.47 -3.06
CA ALA A 94 6.15 -34.19 -4.16
C ALA A 94 6.14 -35.70 -3.94
N ILE A 95 5.15 -36.38 -4.54
CA ILE A 95 5.15 -37.84 -4.69
C ILE A 95 5.13 -38.17 -6.18
N ILE A 96 6.07 -38.99 -6.62
CA ILE A 96 6.14 -39.50 -7.99
C ILE A 96 5.63 -40.93 -8.01
N LEU A 97 4.62 -41.18 -8.83
CA LEU A 97 4.16 -42.53 -9.18
C LEU A 97 4.82 -42.93 -10.50
N GLU A 98 5.78 -43.84 -10.42
CA GLU A 98 6.56 -44.28 -11.58
C GLU A 98 5.70 -45.11 -12.53
N ASN A 99 5.82 -44.86 -13.84
CA ASN A 99 5.07 -45.54 -14.88
C ASN A 99 3.54 -45.48 -14.69
N PHE A 100 3.06 -44.45 -13.99
CA PHE A 100 1.67 -44.24 -13.68
C PHE A 100 1.07 -43.12 -14.54
N LYS A 101 -0.07 -43.42 -15.15
CA LYS A 101 -0.82 -42.44 -15.94
C LYS A 101 -1.94 -41.81 -15.11
N LEU A 102 -2.17 -40.52 -15.27
CA LEU A 102 -3.22 -39.73 -14.62
C LEU A 102 -4.59 -40.45 -14.68
N GLU A 103 -4.99 -40.90 -15.86
CA GLU A 103 -6.25 -41.62 -16.12
C GLU A 103 -6.45 -42.93 -15.32
N ASN A 104 -5.40 -43.42 -14.66
CA ASN A 104 -5.49 -44.58 -13.76
C ASN A 104 -5.77 -44.18 -12.30
N LEU A 105 -5.67 -42.90 -11.95
CA LEU A 105 -6.00 -42.33 -10.65
C LEU A 105 -7.51 -42.09 -10.57
N ASN A 106 -8.18 -42.68 -9.58
CA ASN A 106 -9.60 -42.42 -9.37
C ASN A 106 -10.01 -42.69 -7.92
N ASN A 107 -11.08 -42.05 -7.45
CA ASN A 107 -11.78 -42.33 -6.20
C ASN A 107 -13.28 -42.57 -6.49
N LEU A 108 -13.68 -43.83 -6.55
CA LEU A 108 -15.07 -44.22 -6.83
C LEU A 108 -15.86 -44.46 -5.53
N PRO A 109 -17.04 -43.85 -5.37
CA PRO A 109 -17.87 -44.00 -4.18
C PRO A 109 -18.39 -45.43 -3.99
N ALA A 110 -18.88 -45.71 -2.78
CA ALA A 110 -19.54 -46.98 -2.49
C ALA A 110 -20.85 -47.10 -3.27
N THR A 111 -21.15 -48.31 -3.73
CA THR A 111 -22.44 -48.70 -4.34
C THR A 111 -23.09 -49.80 -3.51
N SER A 112 -24.35 -50.12 -3.79
CA SER A 112 -25.05 -51.25 -3.15
C SER A 112 -24.35 -52.60 -3.36
N SER A 113 -23.45 -52.71 -4.34
CA SER A 113 -22.77 -53.96 -4.74
C SER A 113 -21.25 -53.94 -4.56
N ARG A 114 -20.64 -52.80 -4.21
CA ARG A 114 -19.18 -52.65 -4.09
C ARG A 114 -18.84 -51.56 -3.06
N PRO A 115 -17.91 -51.78 -2.11
CA PRO A 115 -17.43 -50.71 -1.23
C PRO A 115 -16.71 -49.62 -2.03
N ALA A 116 -16.52 -48.43 -1.43
CA ALA A 116 -15.70 -47.39 -2.04
C ALA A 116 -14.30 -47.94 -2.37
N ILE A 117 -13.76 -47.54 -3.52
CA ILE A 117 -12.42 -47.94 -3.99
C ILE A 117 -11.75 -46.72 -4.58
N GLY A 118 -10.46 -46.54 -4.32
CA GLY A 118 -9.81 -45.30 -4.69
C GLY A 118 -8.33 -45.31 -4.37
N ASN A 119 -7.62 -44.44 -5.06
CA ASN A 119 -6.18 -44.30 -4.94
C ASN A 119 -5.75 -43.30 -3.86
N ILE A 120 -6.59 -42.32 -3.50
CA ILE A 120 -6.20 -41.28 -2.55
C ILE A 120 -7.16 -41.23 -1.36
N LEU A 121 -6.60 -41.10 -0.17
CA LEU A 121 -7.31 -40.83 1.09
C LEU A 121 -6.70 -39.57 1.71
N PHE A 122 -7.46 -38.49 1.79
CA PHE A 122 -6.95 -37.19 2.30
C PHE A 122 -6.88 -37.16 3.83
N ASP A 123 -6.26 -36.09 4.37
CA ASP A 123 -6.11 -35.92 5.82
C ASP A 123 -7.48 -35.93 6.54
N GLY A 124 -7.50 -36.50 7.75
CA GLY A 124 -8.72 -36.66 8.54
C GLY A 124 -9.73 -37.71 8.04
N GLN A 125 -9.55 -38.28 6.83
CA GLN A 125 -10.47 -39.28 6.30
C GLN A 125 -10.17 -40.70 6.82
N THR A 126 -11.25 -41.43 7.13
CA THR A 126 -11.18 -42.84 7.55
C THR A 126 -11.62 -43.81 6.45
N SER A 127 -12.22 -43.30 5.38
CA SER A 127 -12.63 -44.00 4.16
C SER A 127 -12.68 -43.01 3.01
N ILE A 128 -12.59 -43.48 1.76
CA ILE A 128 -12.74 -42.64 0.56
C ILE A 128 -14.14 -42.04 0.54
N THR A 129 -14.24 -40.76 0.88
CA THR A 129 -15.49 -39.98 0.92
C THR A 129 -15.53 -38.90 -0.14
N ASP A 130 -14.37 -38.46 -0.63
CA ASP A 130 -14.30 -37.47 -1.70
C ASP A 130 -14.36 -38.15 -3.06
N SER A 131 -15.07 -37.52 -3.98
CA SER A 131 -14.96 -37.80 -5.41
C SER A 131 -14.10 -36.69 -5.99
N PHE A 132 -13.10 -37.05 -6.79
CA PHE A 132 -12.50 -36.15 -7.75
C PHE A 132 -12.61 -36.82 -9.11
N ASP A 133 -12.91 -36.03 -10.13
CA ASP A 133 -13.13 -36.51 -11.48
C ASP A 133 -11.81 -36.38 -12.26
N VAL A 134 -11.47 -37.41 -13.03
CA VAL A 134 -10.30 -37.39 -13.93
C VAL A 134 -10.79 -37.67 -15.34
N PHE A 135 -10.51 -36.77 -16.28
CA PHE A 135 -10.78 -37.00 -17.69
C PHE A 135 -9.69 -37.89 -18.27
N ASP A 136 -10.06 -38.99 -18.92
CA ASP A 136 -9.10 -39.76 -19.71
C ASP A 136 -8.88 -39.12 -21.08
N ALA A 137 -7.78 -39.48 -21.75
CA ALA A 137 -7.41 -38.92 -23.06
C ALA A 137 -8.39 -39.24 -24.20
N ASN A 138 -9.41 -40.07 -23.98
CA ASN A 138 -10.47 -40.36 -24.96
C ASN A 138 -11.82 -39.76 -24.54
N SER A 139 -11.87 -39.00 -23.44
CA SER A 139 -13.09 -38.38 -22.97
C SER A 139 -13.60 -37.39 -24.01
N THR A 140 -14.82 -37.60 -24.48
CA THR A 140 -15.52 -36.65 -25.37
C THR A 140 -16.50 -35.77 -24.59
N LYS A 141 -16.36 -35.72 -23.27
CA LYS A 141 -17.26 -34.95 -22.41
C LYS A 141 -16.87 -33.48 -22.44
N THR A 142 -17.90 -32.63 -22.33
CA THR A 142 -17.76 -31.17 -22.31
C THR A 142 -18.40 -30.55 -21.06
N ASN A 143 -18.83 -31.38 -20.09
CA ASN A 143 -19.41 -30.91 -18.83
C ASN A 143 -18.84 -31.72 -17.66
N LEU A 144 -18.77 -31.10 -16.47
CA LEU A 144 -18.38 -31.77 -15.23
C LEU A 144 -19.38 -32.87 -14.83
N PHE A 145 -18.95 -33.85 -14.04
CA PHE A 145 -19.78 -35.00 -13.68
C PHE A 145 -20.64 -34.73 -12.44
N SER A 146 -20.12 -33.96 -11.49
CA SER A 146 -20.68 -33.78 -10.16
C SER A 146 -20.45 -32.35 -9.66
N LYS A 147 -21.40 -31.81 -8.89
CA LYS A 147 -21.28 -30.48 -8.28
C LYS A 147 -20.24 -30.46 -7.16
N ASN A 148 -19.54 -29.34 -6.99
CA ASN A 148 -18.57 -29.08 -5.93
C ASN A 148 -17.47 -30.16 -5.86
N THR A 149 -16.99 -30.60 -7.02
CA THR A 149 -16.06 -31.72 -7.17
C THR A 149 -14.77 -31.22 -7.78
N VAL A 150 -13.64 -31.69 -7.28
CA VAL A 150 -12.34 -31.38 -7.88
C VAL A 150 -12.18 -32.19 -9.16
N THR A 151 -11.92 -31.51 -10.27
CA THR A 151 -11.80 -32.12 -11.59
C THR A 151 -10.40 -31.90 -12.13
N PHE A 152 -9.78 -32.97 -12.62
CA PHE A 152 -8.53 -32.94 -13.36
C PHE A 152 -8.84 -33.34 -14.80
N LEU A 153 -8.45 -32.50 -15.74
CA LEU A 153 -8.67 -32.72 -17.16
C LEU A 153 -7.64 -33.75 -17.70
N ASN A 154 -7.34 -33.74 -18.99
CA ASN A 154 -6.22 -34.50 -19.55
C ASN A 154 -5.26 -33.53 -20.21
N ASP A 155 -4.05 -33.96 -20.57
CA ASP A 155 -3.03 -33.10 -21.20
C ASP A 155 -3.33 -32.77 -22.68
N LEU A 156 -4.60 -32.67 -23.07
CA LEU A 156 -5.05 -32.23 -24.39
C LEU A 156 -5.93 -31.01 -24.22
N SER A 157 -6.05 -30.19 -25.26
CA SER A 157 -7.04 -29.11 -25.31
C SER A 157 -8.46 -29.59 -25.05
N ASN A 158 -9.03 -29.17 -23.93
CA ASN A 158 -10.37 -29.51 -23.45
C ASN A 158 -11.31 -28.30 -23.59
N ASN A 159 -12.62 -28.58 -23.64
CA ASN A 159 -13.65 -27.54 -23.66
C ASN A 159 -14.76 -27.98 -22.70
N ILE A 160 -14.72 -27.41 -21.50
CA ILE A 160 -15.46 -27.83 -20.34
C ILE A 160 -16.33 -26.70 -19.85
N THR A 161 -17.59 -27.03 -19.58
CA THR A 161 -18.51 -26.20 -18.84
C THR A 161 -18.73 -26.81 -17.45
N GLY A 162 -18.57 -25.98 -16.43
CA GLY A 162 -18.92 -26.20 -15.03
C GLY A 162 -20.41 -26.38 -14.82
N LEU A 163 -20.85 -26.21 -13.58
CA LEU A 163 -22.21 -26.46 -13.15
C LEU A 163 -22.79 -25.22 -12.48
N ASP A 164 -23.92 -24.75 -12.98
CA ASP A 164 -24.64 -23.62 -12.37
C ASP A 164 -25.00 -23.88 -10.89
N ASN A 165 -24.77 -22.88 -10.03
CA ASN A 165 -24.89 -22.91 -8.57
C ASN A 165 -24.03 -24.03 -7.95
N SER A 166 -22.73 -24.01 -8.24
CA SER A 166 -21.72 -24.97 -7.80
C SER A 166 -20.40 -24.24 -7.61
N ASN A 167 -19.64 -24.57 -6.57
CA ASN A 167 -18.27 -24.09 -6.39
C ASN A 167 -17.35 -25.17 -6.98
N ASP A 168 -17.08 -25.07 -8.26
CA ASP A 168 -16.32 -26.06 -9.01
C ASP A 168 -14.81 -25.81 -8.88
N VAL A 169 -14.03 -26.88 -8.86
CA VAL A 169 -12.56 -26.81 -8.89
C VAL A 169 -12.11 -27.57 -10.12
N VAL A 170 -11.52 -26.87 -11.10
CA VAL A 170 -11.13 -27.47 -12.38
C VAL A 170 -9.65 -27.19 -12.66
N ASN A 171 -8.91 -28.26 -12.97
CA ASN A 171 -7.49 -28.21 -13.31
C ASN A 171 -7.31 -28.70 -14.75
N GLY A 172 -6.91 -27.80 -15.65
CA GLY A 172 -6.67 -28.04 -17.07
C GLY A 172 -5.48 -28.97 -17.33
N GLN A 173 -4.39 -28.74 -16.59
CA GLN A 173 -3.10 -29.42 -16.72
C GLN A 173 -2.33 -29.04 -17.98
N GLY A 174 -2.71 -29.55 -19.14
CA GLY A 174 -1.90 -29.37 -20.33
C GLY A 174 -2.70 -29.21 -21.60
N GLY A 175 -2.22 -28.34 -22.48
CA GLY A 175 -2.85 -28.02 -23.74
C GLY A 175 -3.92 -26.95 -23.57
N ASN A 176 -4.27 -26.31 -24.68
CA ASN A 176 -5.11 -25.11 -24.69
C ASN A 176 -6.56 -25.41 -24.29
N ASP A 177 -6.88 -25.17 -23.04
CA ASP A 177 -8.13 -25.49 -22.40
C ASP A 177 -9.11 -24.30 -22.43
N LYS A 178 -10.38 -24.62 -22.57
CA LYS A 178 -11.47 -23.68 -22.36
C LYS A 178 -12.34 -24.16 -21.21
N ILE A 179 -12.39 -23.38 -20.14
CA ILE A 179 -13.10 -23.72 -18.90
C ILE A 179 -14.07 -22.58 -18.55
N ASP A 180 -15.35 -22.91 -18.39
CA ASP A 180 -16.43 -21.97 -18.05
C ASP A 180 -17.13 -22.42 -16.76
N GLY A 181 -16.89 -21.74 -15.63
CA GLY A 181 -17.36 -22.09 -14.28
C GLY A 181 -18.88 -21.94 -14.08
N LEU A 182 -19.50 -21.00 -14.80
CA LEU A 182 -20.90 -20.59 -14.72
C LEU A 182 -21.27 -19.81 -13.46
N SER A 183 -21.72 -20.47 -12.38
CA SER A 183 -22.10 -19.73 -11.17
C SER A 183 -21.85 -20.50 -9.90
N GLY A 184 -21.46 -19.75 -8.86
CA GLY A 184 -20.84 -20.25 -7.64
C GLY A 184 -19.46 -19.61 -7.51
N ASN A 185 -18.72 -19.98 -6.48
CA ASN A 185 -17.36 -19.48 -6.29
C ASN A 185 -16.39 -20.55 -6.79
N ASP A 186 -15.92 -20.39 -8.00
CA ASP A 186 -15.15 -21.37 -8.75
C ASP A 186 -13.64 -21.17 -8.59
N LEU A 187 -12.88 -22.26 -8.73
CA LEU A 187 -11.42 -22.26 -8.77
C LEU A 187 -10.96 -22.94 -10.06
N LEU A 188 -10.52 -22.14 -11.02
CA LEU A 188 -10.14 -22.59 -12.36
C LEU A 188 -8.64 -22.42 -12.54
N ARG A 189 -7.96 -23.50 -12.95
CA ARG A 189 -6.52 -23.51 -13.22
C ARG A 189 -6.27 -24.01 -14.64
N GLY A 190 -5.62 -23.21 -15.48
CA GLY A 190 -5.20 -23.59 -16.83
C GLY A 190 -3.99 -24.52 -16.82
N SER A 191 -2.93 -24.07 -16.14
CA SER A 191 -1.62 -24.73 -16.00
C SER A 191 -0.69 -24.52 -17.19
N THR A 192 -0.65 -25.37 -18.21
CA THR A 192 0.26 -25.18 -19.35
C THR A 192 -0.51 -25.11 -20.66
N GLY A 193 -0.19 -24.12 -21.49
CA GLY A 193 -0.83 -23.91 -22.78
C GLY A 193 -1.71 -22.66 -22.78
N ASN A 194 -1.95 -22.06 -23.95
CA ASN A 194 -2.82 -20.88 -24.01
C ASN A 194 -4.29 -21.23 -23.68
N ASP A 195 -4.72 -20.87 -22.48
CA ASP A 195 -5.99 -21.24 -21.90
C ASP A 195 -7.03 -20.11 -21.97
N THR A 196 -8.29 -20.47 -21.78
CA THR A 196 -9.42 -19.55 -21.67
C THR A 196 -10.25 -19.93 -20.46
N LEU A 197 -10.16 -19.13 -19.41
CA LEU A 197 -10.84 -19.34 -18.13
C LEU A 197 -11.92 -18.29 -17.94
N ILE A 198 -13.15 -18.72 -17.65
CA ILE A 198 -14.30 -17.85 -17.41
C ILE A 198 -14.92 -18.26 -16.08
N GLY A 199 -14.87 -17.39 -15.06
CA GLY A 199 -15.44 -17.63 -13.73
C GLY A 199 -16.97 -17.66 -13.78
N GLY A 200 -17.57 -16.53 -14.14
CA GLY A 200 -19.00 -16.41 -14.37
C GLY A 200 -19.70 -15.56 -13.33
N LYS A 201 -20.45 -16.14 -12.40
CA LYS A 201 -21.14 -15.42 -11.31
C LYS A 201 -20.71 -15.96 -9.96
N GLY A 202 -20.20 -15.11 -9.09
CA GLY A 202 -19.71 -15.46 -7.78
C GLY A 202 -18.30 -14.92 -7.61
N ASN A 203 -17.66 -15.22 -6.49
CA ASN A 203 -16.31 -14.75 -6.25
C ASN A 203 -15.35 -15.86 -6.68
N ASP A 204 -14.75 -15.70 -7.85
CA ASP A 204 -13.99 -16.73 -8.54
C ASP A 204 -12.49 -16.54 -8.39
N THR A 205 -11.73 -17.63 -8.45
CA THR A 205 -10.26 -17.61 -8.53
C THR A 205 -9.82 -18.29 -9.82
N LEU A 206 -9.14 -17.53 -10.67
CA LEU A 206 -8.65 -17.97 -11.97
C LEU A 206 -7.13 -17.86 -12.01
N ASN A 207 -6.46 -18.93 -12.43
CA ASN A 207 -5.02 -18.97 -12.65
C ASN A 207 -4.73 -19.54 -14.05
N GLY A 208 -4.18 -18.70 -14.93
CA GLY A 208 -3.80 -19.06 -16.30
C GLY A 208 -2.69 -20.09 -16.30
N GLY A 209 -1.48 -19.70 -15.88
CA GLY A 209 -0.34 -20.57 -15.73
C GLY A 209 0.81 -20.17 -16.67
N GLU A 210 1.25 -21.08 -17.53
CA GLU A 210 2.28 -20.84 -18.54
C GLU A 210 1.65 -20.63 -19.93
N GLU A 211 2.27 -19.75 -20.73
CA GLU A 211 1.85 -19.32 -22.09
C GLU A 211 0.72 -18.26 -22.07
N ASP A 212 0.33 -17.74 -23.25
CA ASP A 212 -0.55 -16.57 -23.31
C ASP A 212 -2.02 -16.94 -23.03
N ASP A 213 -2.57 -16.47 -21.91
CA ASP A 213 -3.89 -16.84 -21.40
C ASP A 213 -4.97 -15.76 -21.54
N LEU A 214 -6.22 -16.21 -21.50
CA LEU A 214 -7.41 -15.36 -21.45
C LEU A 214 -8.23 -15.67 -20.19
N LEU A 215 -8.30 -14.70 -19.27
CA LEU A 215 -9.06 -14.83 -18.02
C LEU A 215 -10.20 -13.82 -17.96
N GLN A 216 -11.39 -14.28 -17.59
CA GLN A 216 -12.57 -13.45 -17.38
C GLN A 216 -13.24 -13.81 -16.04
N GLY A 217 -13.22 -12.89 -15.07
CA GLY A 217 -13.82 -13.04 -13.74
C GLY A 217 -15.33 -13.18 -13.83
N GLY A 218 -16.02 -12.08 -14.13
CA GLY A 218 -17.46 -12.08 -14.39
C GLY A 218 -18.22 -11.18 -13.43
N GLU A 219 -19.29 -11.66 -12.79
CA GLU A 219 -19.97 -10.90 -11.72
C GLU A 219 -19.48 -11.41 -10.36
N GLY A 220 -18.95 -10.55 -9.50
CA GLY A 220 -18.50 -10.88 -8.15
C GLY A 220 -17.11 -10.29 -7.87
N ASP A 221 -16.59 -10.52 -6.67
CA ASP A 221 -15.24 -10.06 -6.33
C ASP A 221 -14.23 -11.16 -6.70
N ASP A 222 -13.55 -11.00 -7.83
CA ASP A 222 -12.73 -12.07 -8.41
C ASP A 222 -11.22 -11.91 -8.15
N SER A 223 -10.48 -13.01 -8.28
CA SER A 223 -9.02 -13.04 -8.22
C SER A 223 -8.46 -13.72 -9.47
N LEU A 224 -7.81 -12.95 -10.34
CA LEU A 224 -7.27 -13.40 -11.61
C LEU A 224 -5.74 -13.31 -11.59
N GLN A 225 -5.07 -14.40 -11.92
CA GLN A 225 -3.63 -14.47 -12.11
C GLN A 225 -3.33 -15.01 -13.51
N GLY A 226 -2.67 -14.23 -14.37
CA GLY A 226 -2.24 -14.63 -15.71
C GLY A 226 -1.13 -15.68 -15.62
N GLY A 227 0.08 -15.27 -15.22
CA GLY A 227 1.19 -16.18 -14.97
C GLY A 227 2.43 -15.82 -15.80
N GLU A 228 2.99 -16.77 -16.54
CA GLU A 228 4.03 -16.50 -17.53
C GLU A 228 3.40 -16.41 -18.92
N GLY A 229 3.58 -15.31 -19.66
CA GLY A 229 2.99 -15.16 -21.01
C GLY A 229 2.44 -13.76 -21.24
N ASP A 230 2.05 -13.44 -22.48
CA ASP A 230 1.38 -12.17 -22.76
C ASP A 230 -0.13 -12.31 -22.48
N ASP A 231 -0.57 -12.06 -21.24
CA ASP A 231 -1.93 -12.42 -20.79
C ASP A 231 -3.00 -11.34 -21.01
N LEU A 232 -4.26 -11.79 -21.04
CA LEU A 232 -5.43 -10.93 -21.20
C LEU A 232 -6.49 -11.19 -20.13
N LEU A 233 -6.62 -10.26 -19.18
CA LEU A 233 -7.46 -10.40 -17.98
C LEU A 233 -8.61 -9.39 -17.98
N TRP A 234 -9.83 -9.87 -17.75
CA TRP A 234 -11.02 -9.04 -17.48
C TRP A 234 -11.59 -9.36 -16.10
N GLY A 235 -11.57 -8.39 -15.19
CA GLY A 235 -12.26 -8.53 -13.90
C GLY A 235 -13.78 -8.57 -14.07
N ASP A 236 -14.30 -7.79 -15.02
CA ASP A 236 -15.74 -7.53 -15.12
C ASP A 236 -16.29 -7.00 -13.77
N ALA A 237 -17.53 -7.27 -13.41
CA ALA A 237 -18.26 -6.52 -12.39
C ALA A 237 -17.95 -6.98 -10.95
N GLY A 238 -17.15 -6.21 -10.21
CA GLY A 238 -16.99 -6.33 -8.76
C GLY A 238 -15.67 -5.70 -8.31
N ASN A 239 -15.23 -6.02 -7.08
CA ASN A 239 -13.91 -5.63 -6.58
C ASN A 239 -12.88 -6.70 -6.90
N ASP A 240 -12.29 -6.62 -8.08
CA ASP A 240 -11.41 -7.67 -8.58
C ASP A 240 -9.93 -7.40 -8.25
N ASN A 241 -9.17 -8.47 -8.05
CA ASN A 241 -7.72 -8.45 -7.99
C ASN A 241 -7.17 -9.09 -9.25
N LEU A 242 -6.47 -8.31 -10.08
CA LEU A 242 -5.87 -8.79 -11.33
C LEU A 242 -4.34 -8.71 -11.22
N PHE A 243 -3.69 -9.85 -11.44
CA PHE A 243 -2.24 -9.99 -11.51
C PHE A 243 -1.88 -10.55 -12.88
N GLY A 244 -1.22 -9.74 -13.73
CA GLY A 244 -0.80 -10.18 -15.06
C GLY A 244 0.27 -11.27 -14.95
N GLY A 245 1.39 -10.97 -14.30
CA GLY A 245 2.46 -11.91 -14.07
C GLY A 245 3.75 -11.43 -14.72
N THR A 246 4.50 -12.32 -15.35
CA THR A 246 5.67 -11.94 -16.17
C THR A 246 5.24 -11.65 -17.60
N ASP A 247 6.08 -10.98 -18.38
CA ASP A 247 5.82 -10.63 -19.80
C ASP A 247 4.72 -9.55 -19.97
N ASN A 248 4.13 -9.41 -21.16
CA ASN A 248 3.37 -8.21 -21.53
C ASN A 248 1.85 -8.43 -21.44
N ASP A 249 1.28 -7.98 -20.33
CA ASP A 249 -0.13 -8.23 -20.04
C ASP A 249 -1.05 -7.07 -20.39
N THR A 250 -2.31 -7.42 -20.69
CA THR A 250 -3.41 -6.47 -20.83
C THR A 250 -4.49 -6.75 -19.79
N LEU A 251 -4.64 -5.84 -18.82
CA LEU A 251 -5.60 -5.97 -17.73
C LEU A 251 -6.74 -4.96 -17.90
N PHE A 252 -7.97 -5.46 -17.79
CA PHE A 252 -9.21 -4.70 -17.82
C PHE A 252 -9.98 -4.92 -16.50
N GLY A 253 -9.77 -4.06 -15.52
CA GLY A 253 -10.67 -3.98 -14.36
C GLY A 253 -12.02 -3.37 -14.74
N SER A 254 -13.09 -3.73 -14.03
CA SER A 254 -14.41 -3.08 -14.19
C SER A 254 -14.96 -2.50 -12.87
N THR A 255 -16.23 -2.10 -12.89
CA THR A 255 -16.84 -1.00 -12.15
C THR A 255 -17.51 -1.38 -10.82
N PHE A 256 -17.14 -0.61 -9.79
CA PHE A 256 -17.97 -0.05 -8.70
C PHE A 256 -18.58 -0.97 -7.64
N ASP A 257 -17.86 -1.11 -6.52
CA ASP A 257 -18.45 -1.22 -5.19
C ASP A 257 -18.62 0.17 -4.54
N THR A 258 -19.87 0.54 -4.27
CA THR A 258 -20.26 1.74 -3.50
C THR A 258 -19.68 1.83 -2.08
N THR A 259 -19.08 0.76 -1.55
CA THR A 259 -18.71 0.64 -0.13
C THR A 259 -17.21 0.61 0.17
N THR A 260 -16.35 0.13 -0.74
CA THR A 260 -14.89 0.01 -0.49
C THR A 260 -14.04 0.96 -1.32
N ASN A 261 -14.51 1.39 -2.50
CA ASN A 261 -13.92 2.47 -3.30
C ASN A 261 -12.43 2.26 -3.70
N ILE A 262 -11.97 1.01 -3.81
CA ILE A 262 -10.58 0.63 -4.14
C ILE A 262 -10.59 -0.53 -5.15
N GLY A 263 -9.93 -0.35 -6.30
CA GLY A 263 -9.49 -1.44 -7.18
C GLY A 263 -7.96 -1.43 -7.23
N ILE A 264 -7.33 -2.58 -6.98
CA ILE A 264 -5.86 -2.72 -6.97
C ILE A 264 -5.47 -3.47 -8.23
N ILE A 265 -4.70 -2.84 -9.11
CA ILE A 265 -4.01 -3.53 -10.20
C ILE A 265 -2.52 -3.49 -9.92
N THR A 266 -1.91 -4.67 -9.86
CA THR A 266 -0.45 -4.81 -9.80
C THR A 266 0.03 -5.13 -11.19
N ALA A 267 0.82 -4.23 -11.78
CA ALA A 267 1.26 -4.35 -13.17
C ALA A 267 2.56 -5.17 -13.29
N GLY A 268 2.68 -5.92 -14.39
CA GLY A 268 3.86 -6.65 -14.85
C GLY A 268 4.60 -5.89 -15.96
N THR A 269 5.42 -6.60 -16.74
CA THR A 269 6.68 -6.07 -17.30
C THR A 269 6.56 -5.08 -18.47
N THR A 270 5.44 -5.00 -19.19
CA THR A 270 5.05 -3.80 -20.00
C THR A 270 3.53 -3.67 -20.10
N ASN A 271 2.90 -3.26 -19.00
CA ASN A 271 1.44 -3.32 -18.95
C ASN A 271 0.75 -2.11 -19.60
N ARG A 272 -0.26 -2.39 -20.43
CA ARG A 272 -1.25 -1.37 -20.81
C ARG A 272 -2.50 -1.56 -19.97
N VAL A 273 -2.56 -0.84 -18.87
CA VAL A 273 -3.72 -0.90 -17.98
C VAL A 273 -4.82 0.03 -18.50
N SER A 274 -5.99 -0.52 -18.81
CA SER A 274 -7.12 0.23 -19.37
C SER A 274 -8.36 0.08 -18.50
N TYR A 275 -8.84 1.19 -17.96
CA TYR A 275 -10.05 1.23 -17.14
C TYR A 275 -11.17 2.01 -17.82
N LYS A 276 -12.41 1.79 -17.36
CA LYS A 276 -13.56 2.58 -17.79
C LYS A 276 -14.49 2.85 -16.62
N ASN A 277 -14.74 4.13 -16.34
CA ASN A 277 -15.71 4.60 -15.32
C ASN A 277 -15.38 4.18 -13.87
N ILE A 278 -14.14 4.40 -13.43
CA ILE A 278 -13.76 4.28 -12.00
C ILE A 278 -13.82 5.68 -11.37
N GLU A 279 -14.27 5.79 -10.11
CA GLU A 279 -14.31 7.04 -9.34
C GLU A 279 -13.03 7.32 -8.52
N ARG A 280 -12.15 6.32 -8.34
CA ARG A 280 -10.80 6.44 -7.78
C ARG A 280 -9.96 5.20 -8.10
N LEU A 281 -8.80 5.41 -8.70
CA LEU A 281 -7.79 4.40 -9.02
C LEU A 281 -6.56 4.61 -8.12
N ASP A 282 -6.06 3.55 -7.48
CA ASP A 282 -4.80 3.59 -6.72
C ASP A 282 -3.79 2.66 -7.39
N ILE A 283 -2.72 3.23 -7.96
CA ILE A 283 -1.65 2.49 -8.64
C ILE A 283 -0.34 2.75 -7.91
N SER A 284 0.30 1.65 -7.50
CA SER A 284 1.71 1.64 -7.15
C SER A 284 2.53 1.30 -8.40
N GLY A 285 3.52 2.13 -8.71
CA GLY A 285 4.46 1.89 -9.80
C GLY A 285 5.24 0.60 -9.64
N THR A 286 5.72 0.07 -10.75
CA THR A 286 6.53 -1.15 -10.79
C THR A 286 8.02 -0.82 -10.89
N GLY A 287 8.88 -1.84 -10.93
CA GLY A 287 10.30 -1.69 -11.24
C GLY A 287 10.60 -1.53 -12.74
N TYR A 288 9.60 -1.17 -13.56
CA TYR A 288 9.66 -1.08 -15.03
C TYR A 288 8.92 0.14 -15.58
N ASP A 289 9.24 0.54 -16.82
CA ASP A 289 8.60 1.66 -17.52
C ASP A 289 7.07 1.44 -17.68
N ASP A 290 6.27 2.23 -16.96
CA ASP A 290 4.81 2.13 -16.94
C ASP A 290 4.11 3.15 -17.89
N ASN A 291 2.99 2.76 -18.50
CA ASN A 291 2.11 3.68 -19.25
C ASN A 291 0.67 3.62 -18.74
N ILE A 292 0.33 4.60 -17.92
CA ILE A 292 -0.86 4.62 -17.09
C ILE A 292 -1.81 5.72 -17.55
N VAL A 293 -3.08 5.33 -17.71
CA VAL A 293 -4.18 6.26 -17.93
C VAL A 293 -5.19 6.06 -16.81
N GLY A 294 -5.33 7.10 -15.99
CA GLY A 294 -6.31 7.28 -14.94
C GLY A 294 -7.74 7.32 -15.46
N SER A 295 -8.63 7.38 -14.49
CA SER A 295 -10.06 7.27 -14.61
C SER A 295 -10.70 8.66 -14.78
N ASN A 296 -12.02 8.75 -14.52
CA ASN A 296 -12.69 10.05 -14.40
C ASN A 296 -12.85 10.47 -12.92
N GLY A 297 -12.20 9.75 -12.04
CA GLY A 297 -12.24 9.86 -10.60
C GLY A 297 -11.05 10.61 -10.02
N ASN A 298 -10.95 10.65 -8.69
CA ASN A 298 -9.79 11.24 -8.01
C ASN A 298 -8.76 10.14 -7.74
N ASP A 299 -7.79 10.02 -8.63
CA ASP A 299 -6.83 8.93 -8.64
C ASP A 299 -5.61 9.21 -7.75
N THR A 300 -4.86 8.16 -7.44
CA THR A 300 -3.60 8.24 -6.71
C THR A 300 -2.59 7.32 -7.38
N PHE A 301 -1.44 7.90 -7.70
CA PHE A 301 -0.33 7.27 -8.39
C PHE A 301 0.86 7.35 -7.45
N SER A 302 1.50 6.25 -7.09
CA SER A 302 2.64 6.23 -6.18
C SER A 302 3.84 5.56 -6.82
N PHE A 303 4.91 6.32 -7.06
CA PHE A 303 6.11 5.87 -7.77
C PHE A 303 7.37 6.07 -6.91
N SER A 304 8.35 5.22 -7.17
CA SER A 304 9.73 5.38 -6.69
C SER A 304 10.68 5.46 -7.89
N GLY A 305 11.90 5.97 -7.71
CA GLY A 305 12.88 6.04 -8.80
C GLY A 305 13.27 4.66 -9.36
N GLY A 306 13.75 4.63 -10.62
CA GLY A 306 14.22 3.45 -11.36
C GLY A 306 13.78 3.34 -12.83
N GLU A 307 12.79 4.12 -13.29
CA GLU A 307 12.02 3.82 -14.53
C GLU A 307 11.61 5.07 -15.37
N ASN A 308 11.11 4.84 -16.60
CA ASN A 308 10.53 5.87 -17.48
C ASN A 308 9.00 5.78 -17.59
N ASP A 309 8.29 6.32 -16.61
CA ASP A 309 6.83 6.24 -16.60
C ASP A 309 6.13 7.35 -17.38
N THR A 310 4.93 7.04 -17.86
CA THR A 310 3.99 7.97 -18.46
C THR A 310 2.64 7.87 -17.77
N ILE A 311 2.15 8.98 -17.23
CA ILE A 311 0.92 9.04 -16.44
C ILE A 311 -0.03 10.09 -17.03
N ASP A 312 -1.29 9.71 -17.25
CA ASP A 312 -2.40 10.60 -17.55
C ASP A 312 -3.43 10.44 -16.43
N GLY A 313 -3.57 11.39 -15.50
CA GLY A 313 -4.57 11.25 -14.43
C GLY A 313 -6.01 11.21 -14.93
N GLY A 314 -6.27 11.66 -16.16
CA GLY A 314 -7.59 11.65 -16.76
C GLY A 314 -8.39 12.88 -16.36
N THR A 315 -9.53 12.70 -15.71
CA THR A 315 -10.30 13.83 -15.15
C THR A 315 -10.51 13.58 -13.67
N GLY A 316 -10.33 14.58 -12.82
CA GLY A 316 -10.45 14.36 -11.39
C GLY A 316 -9.72 15.45 -10.62
N ASP A 317 -9.51 15.19 -9.33
CA ASP A 317 -8.43 15.78 -8.54
C ASP A 317 -7.43 14.67 -8.24
N ASP A 318 -6.47 14.52 -9.14
CA ASP A 318 -5.54 13.40 -9.20
C ASP A 318 -4.24 13.71 -8.45
N LEU A 319 -3.74 12.72 -7.70
CA LEU A 319 -2.53 12.83 -6.89
C LEU A 319 -1.40 11.96 -7.46
N LEU A 320 -0.25 12.56 -7.72
CA LEU A 320 1.00 11.83 -7.97
C LEU A 320 1.94 11.96 -6.77
N SER A 321 2.21 10.83 -6.12
CA SER A 321 3.22 10.69 -5.09
C SER A 321 4.51 10.15 -5.69
N TYR A 322 5.64 10.79 -5.41
CA TYR A 322 6.96 10.38 -5.91
C TYR A 322 8.00 10.39 -4.79
N ASN A 323 8.73 9.28 -4.65
CA ASN A 323 9.82 9.14 -3.69
C ASN A 323 11.12 8.74 -4.42
N GLY A 324 12.08 9.66 -4.47
CA GLY A 324 13.36 9.42 -5.14
C GLY A 324 14.45 8.86 -4.24
N SER A 325 15.53 8.44 -4.88
CA SER A 325 16.80 7.94 -4.30
C SER A 325 18.04 8.76 -4.70
N GLU A 326 17.96 9.60 -5.73
CA GLU A 326 18.92 10.61 -6.18
C GLU A 326 18.24 11.99 -6.31
N GLY A 327 19.01 13.02 -6.67
CA GLY A 327 18.50 14.39 -6.79
C GLY A 327 17.34 14.52 -7.79
N ILE A 328 16.21 14.99 -7.30
CA ILE A 328 14.95 15.14 -8.03
C ILE A 328 14.94 16.49 -8.73
N THR A 329 14.60 16.50 -10.01
CA THR A 329 14.20 17.71 -10.73
C THR A 329 12.79 17.54 -11.25
N SER A 330 11.85 18.39 -10.84
CA SER A 330 10.51 18.44 -11.42
C SER A 330 10.24 19.73 -12.19
N THR A 331 9.36 19.64 -13.18
CA THR A 331 8.89 20.76 -13.98
C THR A 331 7.40 20.62 -14.24
N PHE A 332 6.73 21.74 -14.44
CA PHE A 332 5.29 21.77 -14.73
C PHE A 332 4.95 22.90 -15.72
N ASP A 333 4.18 22.56 -16.76
CA ASP A 333 3.59 23.50 -17.71
C ASP A 333 2.08 23.60 -17.47
N ALA A 334 1.69 24.69 -16.82
CA ALA A 334 0.29 24.98 -16.50
C ALA A 334 -0.60 25.19 -17.75
N THR A 335 -0.03 25.42 -18.94
CA THR A 335 -0.81 25.62 -20.17
C THR A 335 -1.34 24.30 -20.72
N THR A 336 -0.52 23.26 -20.61
CA THR A 336 -0.82 21.90 -21.09
C THR A 336 -1.24 20.96 -19.96
N ASN A 337 -1.16 21.40 -18.71
CA ASN A 337 -1.35 20.59 -17.50
C ASN A 337 -0.46 19.33 -17.54
N THR A 338 0.79 19.51 -17.94
CA THR A 338 1.78 18.44 -18.09
C THR A 338 2.99 18.77 -17.25
N GLY A 339 3.60 17.77 -16.65
CA GLY A 339 4.89 17.93 -15.99
C GLY A 339 5.80 16.73 -16.18
N LEU A 340 6.98 16.88 -15.59
CA LEU A 340 8.06 15.92 -15.67
C LEU A 340 8.74 15.87 -14.32
N ILE A 341 8.98 14.67 -13.81
CA ILE A 341 9.88 14.41 -12.69
C ILE A 341 11.05 13.60 -13.24
N THR A 342 12.28 14.00 -12.93
CA THR A 342 13.51 13.30 -13.33
C THR A 342 14.41 13.12 -12.13
N GLU A 343 15.11 11.99 -12.10
CA GLU A 343 16.08 11.62 -11.10
C GLU A 343 17.13 10.76 -11.79
N GLY A 344 18.41 11.17 -11.82
CA GLY A 344 19.44 10.40 -12.53
C GLY A 344 19.11 10.16 -14.02
N SER A 345 18.94 8.90 -14.42
CA SER A 345 18.48 8.47 -15.76
C SER A 345 16.96 8.38 -15.91
N ASP A 346 16.24 8.51 -14.81
CA ASP A 346 14.87 8.06 -14.65
C ASP A 346 13.91 9.25 -14.82
N ARG A 347 12.67 8.95 -15.24
CA ARG A 347 11.77 10.01 -15.71
C ARG A 347 10.30 9.62 -15.71
N VAL A 348 9.53 10.28 -14.85
CA VAL A 348 8.06 10.23 -14.85
C VAL A 348 7.50 11.42 -15.61
N SER A 349 6.91 11.19 -16.78
CA SER A 349 6.17 12.20 -17.54
C SER A 349 4.70 12.12 -17.18
N TYR A 350 4.10 13.19 -16.67
CA TYR A 350 2.71 13.19 -16.24
C TYR A 350 1.88 14.28 -16.93
N LYS A 351 0.58 14.08 -17.01
CA LYS A 351 -0.40 15.11 -17.38
C LYS A 351 -1.72 14.88 -16.64
N ASN A 352 -2.53 15.92 -16.54
CA ASN A 352 -3.80 15.87 -15.79
C ASN A 352 -3.58 15.36 -14.36
N ILE A 353 -2.59 15.92 -13.68
CA ILE A 353 -2.35 15.68 -12.26
C ILE A 353 -2.54 17.01 -11.56
N GLU A 354 -3.49 17.06 -10.62
CA GLU A 354 -3.84 18.28 -9.91
C GLU A 354 -2.99 18.50 -8.68
N ARG A 355 -2.44 17.44 -8.06
CA ARG A 355 -1.64 17.55 -6.85
C ARG A 355 -0.42 16.63 -6.90
N LEU A 356 0.68 17.14 -6.37
CA LEU A 356 1.93 16.40 -6.20
C LEU A 356 2.20 16.15 -4.72
N ASN A 357 2.68 14.95 -4.42
CA ASN A 357 3.28 14.62 -3.14
C ASN A 357 4.72 14.14 -3.37
N ILE A 358 5.68 15.06 -3.31
CA ILE A 358 7.08 14.76 -3.62
C ILE A 358 7.88 14.73 -2.33
N SER A 359 8.54 13.62 -2.07
CA SER A 359 9.57 13.53 -1.04
C SER A 359 10.92 13.83 -1.65
N GLY A 360 11.57 14.91 -1.19
CA GLY A 360 12.95 15.24 -1.52
C GLY A 360 13.93 14.17 -1.04
N THR A 361 15.17 14.28 -1.48
CA THR A 361 16.27 13.33 -1.27
C THR A 361 17.46 14.02 -0.63
N GLU A 362 18.45 13.25 -0.19
CA GLU A 362 19.67 13.81 0.40
C GLU A 362 20.55 14.62 -0.57
N TYR A 363 20.16 14.68 -1.85
CA TYR A 363 20.86 15.36 -2.92
C TYR A 363 20.18 16.70 -3.23
N ASP A 364 20.86 17.56 -3.99
CA ASP A 364 20.29 18.83 -4.42
C ASP A 364 19.02 18.60 -5.28
N ASP A 365 17.86 18.95 -4.73
CA ASP A 365 16.57 18.85 -5.41
C ASP A 365 16.12 20.19 -6.02
N ASN A 366 15.42 20.13 -7.16
CA ASN A 366 14.78 21.28 -7.79
C ASN A 366 13.33 20.93 -8.15
N ILE A 367 12.42 21.22 -7.22
CA ILE A 367 11.03 20.80 -7.29
C ILE A 367 10.15 21.99 -7.67
N VAL A 368 9.37 21.82 -8.73
CA VAL A 368 8.26 22.67 -9.14
C VAL A 368 6.96 21.90 -8.98
N GLY A 369 6.05 22.48 -8.18
CA GLY A 369 4.68 22.04 -7.95
C GLY A 369 3.77 22.22 -9.16
N SER A 370 2.55 21.72 -9.01
CA SER A 370 1.47 21.76 -9.96
C SER A 370 0.64 23.07 -9.85
N ASN A 371 -0.65 23.00 -10.19
CA ASN A 371 -1.59 24.10 -10.00
C ASN A 371 -2.54 23.88 -8.80
N GLY A 372 -2.54 22.69 -8.20
CA GLY A 372 -3.35 22.38 -7.03
C GLY A 372 -2.50 22.35 -5.76
N ASN A 373 -3.09 21.87 -4.68
CA ASN A 373 -2.46 21.92 -3.37
C ASN A 373 -1.43 20.79 -3.22
N ASP A 374 -0.17 21.14 -3.38
CA ASP A 374 0.94 20.19 -3.31
C ASP A 374 1.44 19.99 -1.88
N THR A 375 1.95 18.81 -1.61
CA THR A 375 2.73 18.51 -0.41
C THR A 375 4.15 18.19 -0.84
N ILE A 376 5.11 18.95 -0.35
CA ILE A 376 6.51 18.75 -0.67
C ILE A 376 7.25 18.55 0.64
N THR A 377 7.91 17.40 0.78
CA THR A 377 8.76 17.12 1.94
C THR A 377 10.19 17.39 1.55
N GLY A 378 10.92 18.19 2.34
CA GLY A 378 12.28 18.62 1.99
C GLY A 378 13.31 17.49 1.91
N ASN A 379 13.10 16.35 2.59
CA ASN A 379 14.02 15.20 2.58
C ASN A 379 13.27 13.91 3.02
N TYR A 380 13.71 12.74 2.53
CA TYR A 380 13.07 11.44 2.74
C TYR A 380 12.85 11.11 4.24
N SER A 381 11.59 11.17 4.68
CA SER A 381 11.19 10.89 6.06
C SER A 381 10.73 9.44 6.19
N PHE A 382 11.55 8.60 6.85
CA PHE A 382 11.13 7.28 7.30
C PHE A 382 10.42 7.41 8.66
N ILE A 383 9.11 7.69 8.64
CA ILE A 383 8.29 7.61 9.86
C ILE A 383 8.00 6.13 10.15
N VAL A 384 8.73 5.54 11.11
CA VAL A 384 8.34 4.25 11.70
C VAL A 384 7.56 4.47 12.97
N GLY A 385 6.46 3.74 13.12
CA GLY A 385 5.51 3.83 14.21
C GLY A 385 6.11 3.85 15.62
N TYR A 386 5.46 4.66 16.47
CA TYR A 386 5.44 4.62 17.93
C TYR A 386 6.73 4.12 18.64
N ARG A 387 7.50 5.11 19.13
CA ARG A 387 8.57 5.03 20.14
C ARG A 387 9.96 4.69 19.59
N GLU A 388 10.61 5.71 19.07
CA GLU A 388 11.96 6.18 19.41
C GLU A 388 12.34 7.19 18.32
N TYR A 389 12.54 8.46 18.71
CA TYR A 389 12.97 9.51 17.78
C TYR A 389 14.39 9.18 17.31
N TYR A 390 14.53 8.50 16.17
CA TYR A 390 15.78 8.53 15.44
C TYR A 390 15.87 9.89 14.75
N THR A 391 16.91 10.63 15.11
CA THR A 391 17.21 11.96 14.64
C THR A 391 17.60 11.88 13.15
N ILE A 392 16.69 12.23 12.26
CA ILE A 392 16.91 12.32 10.81
C ILE A 392 17.48 13.70 10.52
N GLU A 393 18.59 13.76 9.79
CA GLU A 393 19.18 15.00 9.25
C GLU A 393 18.38 15.34 7.98
N VAL A 394 17.55 16.38 8.03
CA VAL A 394 16.50 16.65 7.00
C VAL A 394 16.81 17.88 6.15
N ILE A 395 18.00 18.46 6.31
CA ILE A 395 18.55 19.47 5.40
C ILE A 395 19.90 18.96 4.87
N SER A 396 19.82 17.92 4.06
CA SER A 396 20.92 17.50 3.16
C SER A 396 20.64 18.04 1.76
N GLY A 397 21.70 18.48 1.06
CA GLY A 397 21.55 19.12 -0.25
C GLY A 397 21.25 20.63 -0.18
N ASN A 398 21.23 21.26 -1.36
CA ASN A 398 20.79 22.63 -1.57
C ASN A 398 19.56 22.62 -2.46
N ASP A 399 18.39 22.65 -1.83
CA ASP A 399 17.13 22.41 -2.52
C ASP A 399 16.47 23.71 -2.93
N THR A 400 15.75 23.63 -4.05
CA THR A 400 14.92 24.71 -4.55
C THR A 400 13.50 24.22 -4.75
N ILE A 401 12.54 24.90 -4.12
CA ILE A 401 11.14 24.50 -4.13
C ILE A 401 10.28 25.67 -4.61
N ASP A 402 9.43 25.41 -5.59
CA ASP A 402 8.36 26.29 -6.04
C ASP A 402 7.05 25.54 -5.88
N GLY A 403 6.20 25.89 -4.91
CA GLY A 403 4.88 25.23 -4.76
C GLY A 403 3.96 25.46 -5.97
N GLY A 404 4.26 26.48 -6.78
CA GLY A 404 3.47 26.77 -7.98
C GLY A 404 2.23 27.58 -7.64
N LYS A 405 1.05 27.05 -7.95
CA LYS A 405 -0.21 27.63 -7.47
C LYS A 405 -0.87 26.59 -6.59
N GLY A 406 -1.57 27.05 -5.58
CA GLY A 406 -2.31 26.15 -4.69
C GLY A 406 -2.34 26.77 -3.30
N ASP A 407 -2.73 25.94 -2.34
CA ASP A 407 -2.36 26.10 -0.94
C ASP A 407 -1.35 25.00 -0.62
N ASP A 408 -0.08 25.32 -0.86
CA ASP A 408 1.02 24.37 -0.88
C ASP A 408 1.67 24.23 0.49
N LEU A 409 1.99 22.98 0.87
CA LEU A 409 2.61 22.64 2.15
C LEU A 409 4.06 22.19 1.94
N LEU A 410 4.99 22.86 2.61
CA LEU A 410 6.38 22.41 2.75
C LEU A 410 6.62 21.83 4.15
N ILE A 411 7.06 20.59 4.19
CA ILE A 411 7.39 19.86 5.43
C ILE A 411 8.92 19.75 5.55
N VAL A 412 9.49 20.24 6.65
CA VAL A 412 10.93 20.17 6.96
C VAL A 412 11.13 19.81 8.44
N HIS A 413 11.54 18.58 8.70
CA HIS A 413 11.68 18.05 10.06
C HIS A 413 13.13 17.71 10.43
N ASP A 414 13.95 18.67 10.85
CA ASP A 414 15.39 18.46 11.10
C ASP A 414 15.72 18.03 12.54
N GLY A 415 15.22 16.88 12.98
CA GLY A 415 15.43 16.38 14.35
C GLY A 415 16.87 15.94 14.67
N GLY A 416 17.76 15.88 13.67
CA GLY A 416 19.12 15.34 13.80
C GLY A 416 20.28 16.18 13.30
N GLY A 417 20.01 17.42 12.90
CA GLY A 417 21.04 18.36 12.48
C GLY A 417 22.20 18.48 13.48
N SER A 418 23.39 18.78 12.96
CA SER A 418 24.59 19.00 13.78
C SER A 418 24.73 20.42 14.34
N GLU A 419 23.79 21.30 14.00
CA GLU A 419 23.66 22.69 14.43
C GLU A 419 22.20 23.16 14.32
N GLY A 420 21.88 24.34 14.85
CA GLY A 420 20.52 24.88 14.80
C GLY A 420 20.11 25.43 13.44
N ILE A 421 18.83 25.30 13.11
CA ILE A 421 18.24 25.82 11.89
C ILE A 421 17.94 27.31 11.99
N THR A 422 18.08 28.00 10.87
CA THR A 422 17.57 29.36 10.68
C THR A 422 16.65 29.38 9.48
N SER A 423 15.41 29.83 9.67
CA SER A 423 14.49 30.11 8.57
C SER A 423 14.20 31.60 8.42
N THR A 424 13.89 31.99 7.20
CA THR A 424 13.55 33.37 6.84
C THR A 424 12.38 33.37 5.87
N PHE A 425 11.59 34.45 5.91
CA PHE A 425 10.47 34.64 4.98
C PHE A 425 10.38 36.10 4.53
N ASN A 426 10.16 36.30 3.23
CA ASN A 426 9.90 37.60 2.62
C ASN A 426 8.49 37.62 2.03
N ALA A 427 7.57 38.22 2.77
CA ALA A 427 6.17 38.35 2.37
C ALA A 427 5.94 39.15 1.08
N THR A 428 6.91 39.95 0.61
CA THR A 428 6.76 40.72 -0.64
C THR A 428 7.01 39.85 -1.88
N THR A 429 7.96 38.93 -1.78
CA THR A 429 8.34 38.03 -2.88
C THR A 429 7.73 36.63 -2.73
N ASN A 430 7.07 36.36 -1.60
CA ASN A 430 6.57 35.04 -1.20
C ASN A 430 7.66 33.97 -1.28
N THR A 431 8.86 34.33 -0.82
CA THR A 431 10.05 33.46 -0.84
C THR A 431 10.60 33.34 0.57
N GLY A 432 11.09 32.17 0.92
CA GLY A 432 11.82 31.96 2.17
C GLY A 432 12.99 31.01 2.00
N SER A 433 13.67 30.78 3.12
CA SER A 433 14.77 29.83 3.19
C SER A 433 14.73 29.13 4.54
N ILE A 434 15.22 27.89 4.59
CA ILE A 434 15.49 27.14 5.81
C ILE A 434 16.90 26.58 5.67
N THR A 435 17.81 26.94 6.58
CA THR A 435 19.23 26.59 6.46
C THR A 435 19.74 25.93 7.73
N ALA A 436 20.47 24.82 7.58
CA ALA A 436 21.33 24.22 8.58
C ALA A 436 22.76 24.19 8.02
N GLY A 437 23.67 24.97 8.60
CA GLY A 437 25.05 25.00 8.15
C GLY A 437 25.25 25.50 6.72
N THR A 438 25.79 24.62 5.86
CA THR A 438 26.04 24.90 4.44
C THR A 438 24.91 24.46 3.53
N ASN A 439 23.94 23.71 4.05
CA ASN A 439 22.82 23.13 3.31
C ASN A 439 21.56 23.95 3.59
N GLY A 440 20.57 23.84 2.71
CA GLY A 440 19.34 24.60 2.89
C GLY A 440 18.32 24.43 1.79
N VAL A 441 17.07 24.68 2.16
CA VAL A 441 15.93 24.75 1.26
C VAL A 441 15.64 26.22 0.97
N ILE A 442 15.62 26.60 -0.31
CA ILE A 442 15.09 27.88 -0.77
C ILE A 442 13.72 27.62 -1.38
N TYR A 443 12.69 28.22 -0.81
CA TYR A 443 11.32 28.00 -1.27
C TYR A 443 10.65 29.29 -1.73
N LYS A 444 9.65 29.15 -2.59
CA LYS A 444 8.72 30.22 -2.96
C LYS A 444 7.34 29.64 -3.26
N ASN A 445 6.32 30.48 -3.20
CA ASN A 445 4.93 30.05 -3.42
C ASN A 445 4.56 28.85 -2.54
N ILE A 446 4.88 28.97 -1.25
CA ILE A 446 4.47 28.02 -0.22
C ILE A 446 3.58 28.78 0.73
N GLU A 447 2.36 28.28 0.94
CA GLU A 447 1.36 28.91 1.79
C GLU A 447 1.47 28.43 3.23
N ARG A 448 1.88 27.18 3.45
CA ARG A 448 2.00 26.58 4.79
C ARG A 448 3.33 25.87 4.98
N LEU A 449 3.88 26.03 6.17
CA LEU A 449 5.12 25.40 6.62
C LEU A 449 4.81 24.46 7.80
N ASP A 450 5.37 23.26 7.73
CA ASP A 450 5.46 22.34 8.86
C ASP A 450 6.95 22.13 9.16
N ILE A 451 7.44 22.81 10.20
CA ILE A 451 8.86 22.81 10.56
C ILE A 451 9.05 22.20 11.94
N ILE A 452 9.93 21.21 12.03
CA ILE A 452 10.48 20.73 13.30
C ILE A 452 11.97 21.07 13.31
N GLY A 453 12.39 21.79 14.34
CA GLY A 453 13.76 22.16 14.63
C GLY A 453 14.60 20.99 15.15
N THR A 454 15.76 21.34 15.67
CA THR A 454 16.87 20.46 15.98
C THR A 454 16.98 20.23 17.49
N ASN A 455 18.17 19.85 17.97
CA ASN A 455 18.49 19.82 19.39
C ASN A 455 19.32 21.04 19.85
N TYR A 456 19.39 22.08 19.02
CA TYR A 456 20.15 23.30 19.23
C TYR A 456 19.24 24.52 19.18
N ASP A 457 19.75 25.66 19.65
CA ASP A 457 19.01 26.93 19.59
C ASP A 457 18.65 27.30 18.12
N ASP A 458 17.37 27.24 17.80
CA ASP A 458 16.82 27.46 16.46
C ASP A 458 16.18 28.84 16.30
N LEU A 459 16.16 29.35 15.07
CA LEU A 459 15.35 30.50 14.66
C LEU A 459 14.37 30.07 13.58
N ILE A 460 13.11 29.90 13.97
CA ILE A 460 12.03 29.45 13.09
C ILE A 460 11.07 30.60 12.79
N VAL A 461 10.89 30.90 11.51
CA VAL A 461 10.05 31.97 10.98
C VAL A 461 9.09 31.38 9.95
N GLY A 462 7.80 31.39 10.26
CA GLY A 462 6.74 31.01 9.36
C GLY A 462 6.45 32.04 8.27
N GLY A 463 5.43 31.75 7.48
CA GLY A 463 5.02 32.43 6.28
C GLY A 463 3.81 33.36 6.48
N ASN A 464 2.88 33.29 5.51
CA ASN A 464 1.64 34.08 5.52
C ASN A 464 0.39 33.23 5.83
N GLY A 465 0.48 31.90 5.80
CA GLY A 465 -0.62 30.98 6.06
C GLY A 465 -0.52 30.33 7.44
N ASP A 466 -1.39 29.37 7.71
CA ASP A 466 -1.45 28.72 9.02
C ASP A 466 -0.32 27.67 9.13
N ASP A 467 0.76 28.03 9.83
CA ASP A 467 1.97 27.22 9.96
C ASP A 467 1.98 26.33 11.21
N THR A 468 2.77 25.27 11.17
CA THR A 468 3.08 24.41 12.33
C THR A 468 4.58 24.43 12.57
N LEU A 469 5.00 25.05 13.68
CA LEU A 469 6.41 25.29 13.99
C LEU A 469 6.74 24.66 15.34
N ASN A 470 7.78 23.83 15.40
CA ASN A 470 8.28 23.19 16.60
C ASN A 470 9.78 23.46 16.77
N GLY A 471 10.20 23.99 17.91
CA GLY A 471 11.61 24.26 18.24
C GLY A 471 12.46 23.01 18.41
N GLY A 472 11.90 21.93 18.97
CA GLY A 472 12.69 20.73 19.29
C GLY A 472 13.33 20.83 20.68
N ASP A 473 14.60 20.48 20.81
CA ASP A 473 15.37 20.80 22.02
C ASP A 473 16.23 22.04 21.74
N GLY A 474 16.42 22.95 22.70
CA GLY A 474 17.19 24.17 22.43
C GLY A 474 16.66 25.36 23.21
N ASN A 475 17.15 26.56 22.93
CA ASN A 475 16.48 27.79 23.35
C ASN A 475 16.02 28.51 22.10
N ASP A 476 14.80 28.20 21.69
CA ASP A 476 14.37 28.45 20.32
C ASP A 476 13.62 29.77 20.21
N ILE A 477 13.62 30.33 19.01
CA ILE A 477 12.85 31.54 18.68
C ILE A 477 11.87 31.17 17.57
N LEU A 478 10.58 31.14 17.91
CA LEU A 478 9.50 30.86 16.97
C LEU A 478 8.75 32.15 16.63
N ILE A 479 8.66 32.47 15.35
CA ILE A 479 7.88 33.58 14.79
C ILE A 479 6.86 32.96 13.84
N GLY A 480 5.57 32.92 14.22
CA GLY A 480 4.51 32.36 13.37
C GLY A 480 4.38 33.11 12.04
N GLY A 481 4.34 34.44 12.10
CA GLY A 481 4.09 35.24 10.91
C GLY A 481 2.62 35.59 10.84
N LYS A 482 2.05 35.66 9.63
CA LYS A 482 0.59 35.80 9.52
C LYS A 482 -0.02 34.41 9.39
N GLY A 483 -1.25 34.27 9.85
CA GLY A 483 -1.90 32.96 9.94
C GLY A 483 -2.28 32.66 11.37
N ASN A 484 -3.03 31.59 11.60
CA ASN A 484 -3.28 31.08 12.94
C ASN A 484 -2.32 29.93 13.20
N ASP A 485 -1.13 30.27 13.68
CA ASP A 485 -0.03 29.32 13.71
C ASP A 485 -0.11 28.39 14.92
N SER A 486 0.48 27.21 14.80
CA SER A 486 0.65 26.24 15.87
C SER A 486 2.11 26.20 16.27
N LEU A 487 2.43 26.71 17.47
CA LEU A 487 3.80 26.88 17.95
C LEU A 487 4.07 25.94 19.14
N TYR A 488 5.15 25.19 19.04
CA TYR A 488 5.66 24.28 20.06
C TYR A 488 7.10 24.68 20.41
N GLY A 489 7.35 25.04 21.67
CA GLY A 489 8.70 25.41 22.12
C GLY A 489 9.59 24.19 22.25
N GLY A 490 9.06 23.08 22.78
CA GLY A 490 9.82 21.87 23.04
C GLY A 490 10.63 21.94 24.34
N SER A 491 11.83 21.38 24.35
CA SER A 491 12.68 21.39 25.55
C SER A 491 13.60 22.59 25.58
N GLY A 492 13.53 23.38 26.65
CA GLY A 492 14.53 24.39 26.96
C GLY A 492 13.87 25.73 27.24
N THR A 493 14.50 26.85 26.87
CA THR A 493 13.99 28.19 27.19
C THR A 493 13.65 28.96 25.94
N ASP A 494 12.39 28.83 25.53
CA ASP A 494 11.96 29.26 24.20
C ASP A 494 11.29 30.62 24.22
N THR A 495 11.29 31.25 23.04
CA THR A 495 10.75 32.57 22.79
C THR A 495 9.74 32.53 21.65
N PHE A 496 8.48 32.75 21.99
CA PHE A 496 7.38 32.90 21.02
C PHE A 496 7.20 34.37 20.69
N ALA A 497 7.42 34.74 19.43
CA ALA A 497 7.61 36.11 19.02
C ALA A 497 6.50 36.61 18.10
N PHE A 498 5.89 37.72 18.51
CA PHE A 498 4.84 38.42 17.80
C PHE A 498 5.37 39.76 17.27
N ASN A 499 5.40 39.92 15.95
CA ASN A 499 5.86 41.14 15.31
C ASN A 499 4.75 42.19 15.22
N SER A 500 3.48 41.79 15.31
CA SER A 500 2.31 42.66 15.44
C SER A 500 1.18 41.98 16.23
N PHE A 501 0.21 42.77 16.71
CA PHE A 501 -1.00 42.24 17.37
C PHE A 501 -2.05 41.69 16.38
N ASN A 502 -1.80 41.78 15.07
CA ASN A 502 -2.76 41.48 14.00
C ASN A 502 -2.09 40.67 12.88
N GLU A 503 -1.48 39.55 13.25
CA GLU A 503 -0.90 38.59 12.30
C GLU A 503 -1.74 37.31 12.23
N GLY A 504 -2.40 36.96 13.33
CA GLY A 504 -3.51 36.03 13.43
C GLY A 504 -3.69 35.64 14.89
N ILE A 505 -4.26 34.46 15.17
CA ILE A 505 -4.40 33.94 16.54
C ILE A 505 -3.56 32.68 16.69
N ASP A 506 -2.32 32.87 17.11
CA ASP A 506 -1.37 31.76 17.25
C ASP A 506 -1.61 30.98 18.53
N ARG A 507 -1.43 29.66 18.46
CA ARG A 507 -1.56 28.74 19.58
C ARG A 507 -0.19 28.31 20.07
N LEU A 508 0.07 28.55 21.35
CA LEU A 508 1.29 28.13 22.05
C LEU A 508 0.92 26.89 22.88
N TYR A 509 1.31 25.70 22.40
CA TYR A 509 0.76 24.44 22.90
C TYR A 509 1.39 23.96 24.22
N ASP A 510 2.69 24.18 24.41
CA ASP A 510 3.47 23.65 25.52
C ASP A 510 4.00 24.72 26.47
N PHE A 511 3.42 25.93 26.42
CA PHE A 511 4.02 27.10 27.08
C PHE A 511 4.31 26.92 28.58
N ASN A 512 5.58 26.91 28.96
CA ASN A 512 6.06 26.82 30.34
C ASN A 512 6.33 28.20 30.96
N THR A 513 5.41 28.63 31.84
CA THR A 513 5.48 29.91 32.56
C THR A 513 6.73 30.14 33.42
N THR A 514 7.54 29.11 33.70
CA THR A 514 8.72 29.23 34.57
C THR A 514 9.95 29.76 33.86
N ASN A 515 10.10 29.50 32.57
CA ASN A 515 11.29 29.82 31.80
C ASN A 515 11.00 30.45 30.44
N GLU A 516 9.89 30.10 29.77
CA GLU A 516 9.62 30.61 28.43
C GLU A 516 9.14 32.06 28.38
N LEU A 517 9.32 32.66 27.20
CA LEU A 517 9.12 34.08 26.93
C LEU A 517 8.17 34.30 25.75
N ILE A 518 7.34 35.34 25.89
CA ILE A 518 6.56 35.94 24.81
C ILE A 518 7.28 37.23 24.42
N ARG A 519 7.82 37.28 23.20
CA ARG A 519 8.47 38.46 22.64
C ARG A 519 7.47 39.29 21.83
N VAL A 520 7.42 40.59 22.07
CA VAL A 520 6.53 41.52 21.35
C VAL A 520 7.31 42.71 20.80
N SER A 521 6.99 43.11 19.56
CA SER A 521 7.61 44.26 18.90
C SER A 521 7.06 45.61 19.41
N VAL A 522 7.94 46.57 19.71
CA VAL A 522 7.52 47.96 20.02
C VAL A 522 6.69 48.53 18.88
N THR A 523 7.12 48.34 17.64
CA THR A 523 6.46 48.93 16.46
C THR A 523 5.14 48.23 16.15
N GLY A 524 5.12 46.90 16.26
CA GLY A 524 3.95 46.07 16.05
C GLY A 524 2.78 46.38 16.98
N PHE A 525 3.11 46.75 18.21
CA PHE A 525 2.14 47.00 19.29
C PHE A 525 2.00 48.51 19.59
N GLY A 526 2.06 49.35 18.54
CA GLY A 526 1.64 50.75 18.58
C GLY A 526 2.67 51.78 19.09
N GLY A 527 3.94 51.38 19.26
CA GLY A 527 5.06 52.29 19.53
C GLY A 527 5.12 52.89 20.94
N GLY A 528 4.15 52.59 21.80
CA GLY A 528 4.07 53.10 23.19
C GLY A 528 4.86 52.27 24.21
N LEU A 529 5.57 51.25 23.75
CA LEU A 529 6.36 50.35 24.60
C LEU A 529 7.83 50.76 24.60
N SER A 530 8.54 50.43 25.68
CA SER A 530 9.99 50.56 25.76
C SER A 530 10.62 49.18 25.72
N ALA A 531 11.71 49.02 24.97
CA ALA A 531 12.46 47.76 24.92
C ALA A 531 12.89 47.29 26.33
N GLY A 532 12.87 45.98 26.56
CA GLY A 532 13.09 45.36 27.87
C GLY A 532 11.85 44.61 28.38
N SER A 533 11.55 44.67 29.68
CA SER A 533 10.37 44.00 30.23
C SER A 533 9.15 44.92 30.25
N LEU A 534 7.96 44.33 30.16
CA LEU A 534 6.71 45.05 30.43
C LEU A 534 6.71 45.67 31.84
N GLN A 535 6.23 46.92 31.91
CA GLN A 535 5.99 47.60 33.17
C GLN A 535 4.78 46.98 33.86
N LYS A 536 4.76 46.99 35.20
CA LYS A 536 3.68 46.35 35.98
C LYS A 536 2.28 46.88 35.65
N ASN A 537 2.18 48.14 35.25
CA ASN A 537 0.91 48.78 34.88
C ASN A 537 0.48 48.50 33.42
N GLN A 538 1.29 47.80 32.62
CA GLN A 538 1.02 47.46 31.22
C GLN A 538 0.40 46.08 31.02
N PHE A 539 0.48 45.21 32.03
CA PHE A 539 -0.03 43.84 32.00
C PHE A 539 -1.14 43.64 33.02
N THR A 540 -2.16 42.85 32.69
CA THR A 540 -3.20 42.43 33.62
C THR A 540 -3.72 41.03 33.33
N ILE A 541 -4.27 40.38 34.37
CA ILE A 541 -4.91 39.07 34.27
C ILE A 541 -6.41 39.27 34.40
N GLY A 542 -7.18 38.65 33.50
CA GLY A 542 -8.64 38.68 33.50
C GLY A 542 -9.21 38.83 32.09
N ALA A 543 -10.50 39.12 32.01
CA ALA A 543 -11.21 39.22 30.74
C ALA A 543 -11.02 40.56 29.99
N SER A 544 -10.48 41.59 30.65
CA SER A 544 -10.32 42.92 30.06
C SER A 544 -9.34 43.83 30.80
N ALA A 545 -8.83 44.85 30.12
CA ALA A 545 -8.14 45.97 30.77
C ALA A 545 -9.05 46.69 31.77
N THR A 546 -8.47 47.14 32.89
CA THR A 546 -9.14 47.92 33.95
C THR A 546 -8.61 49.35 34.05
N THR A 547 -7.47 49.63 33.42
CA THR A 547 -6.87 50.96 33.34
C THR A 547 -6.40 51.26 31.93
N ARG A 548 -6.19 52.54 31.63
CA ARG A 548 -5.74 53.00 30.31
C ARG A 548 -4.32 52.60 29.94
N THR A 549 -3.52 52.18 30.92
CA THR A 549 -2.13 51.78 30.69
C THR A 549 -2.00 50.27 30.51
N GLN A 550 -3.00 49.48 30.88
CA GLN A 550 -3.02 48.03 30.69
C GLN A 550 -3.32 47.74 29.24
N GLN A 551 -2.29 47.36 28.50
CA GLN A 551 -2.38 47.09 27.07
C GLN A 551 -2.29 45.60 26.76
N PHE A 552 -1.65 44.81 27.63
CA PHE A 552 -1.59 43.35 27.51
C PHE A 552 -2.50 42.70 28.55
N ILE A 553 -3.38 41.82 28.09
CA ILE A 553 -4.37 41.13 28.90
C ILE A 553 -4.20 39.63 28.67
N TYR A 554 -4.10 38.87 29.76
CA TYR A 554 -4.14 37.42 29.72
C TYR A 554 -5.39 36.93 30.46
N ASN A 555 -6.27 36.23 29.75
CA ASN A 555 -7.44 35.59 30.34
C ASN A 555 -7.03 34.20 30.85
N ASP A 556 -6.83 34.05 32.15
CA ASP A 556 -6.39 32.82 32.80
C ASP A 556 -7.43 31.69 32.77
N VAL A 557 -8.71 32.03 32.52
CA VAL A 557 -9.79 31.04 32.35
C VAL A 557 -9.75 30.41 30.97
N THR A 558 -9.52 31.21 29.92
CA THR A 558 -9.56 30.73 28.53
C THR A 558 -8.19 30.49 27.92
N GLY A 559 -7.11 31.02 28.50
CA GLY A 559 -5.75 31.02 27.96
C GLY A 559 -5.48 32.11 26.90
N ALA A 560 -6.45 32.99 26.62
CA ALA A 560 -6.34 33.95 25.52
C ALA A 560 -5.48 35.18 25.86
N LEU A 561 -4.65 35.60 24.91
CA LEU A 561 -3.84 36.83 24.96
C LEU A 561 -4.48 37.93 24.11
N PHE A 562 -4.72 39.08 24.72
CA PHE A 562 -5.29 40.24 24.06
C PHE A 562 -4.39 41.46 24.15
N PHE A 563 -4.46 42.29 23.11
CA PHE A 563 -3.89 43.62 23.09
C PHE A 563 -4.99 44.69 23.04
N ASP A 564 -5.00 45.61 24.00
CA ASP A 564 -5.88 46.79 24.01
C ASP A 564 -5.27 47.94 23.21
N ARG A 565 -5.80 48.16 22.00
CA ARG A 565 -5.28 49.14 21.04
C ARG A 565 -5.56 50.58 21.45
N ASP A 566 -6.69 50.87 22.08
CA ASP A 566 -7.10 52.25 22.39
C ASP A 566 -6.74 52.69 23.82
N GLY A 567 -6.29 51.74 24.66
CA GLY A 567 -5.92 51.99 26.05
C GLY A 567 -7.07 52.63 26.81
N SER A 568 -8.31 52.18 26.57
CA SER A 568 -9.50 52.69 27.22
C SER A 568 -10.16 51.62 28.07
N ALA A 569 -10.27 51.89 29.37
CA ALA A 569 -10.87 50.96 30.33
C ALA A 569 -12.38 50.67 30.08
N ASN A 570 -13.02 51.35 29.12
CA ASN A 570 -14.47 51.43 28.99
C ASN A 570 -15.01 51.21 27.55
N ALA A 571 -14.17 50.99 26.53
CA ALA A 571 -14.62 50.65 25.17
C ALA A 571 -13.74 49.52 24.59
N PHE A 572 -14.36 48.38 24.31
CA PHE A 572 -13.67 47.13 23.95
C PHE A 572 -13.16 47.13 22.50
N THR A 573 -11.95 47.65 22.27
CA THR A 573 -11.20 47.37 21.02
C THR A 573 -9.94 46.55 21.27
N GLN A 574 -10.09 45.49 22.09
CA GLN A 574 -9.06 44.48 22.30
C GLN A 574 -9.02 43.50 21.11
N VAL A 575 -7.82 43.18 20.65
CA VAL A 575 -7.57 42.20 19.58
C VAL A 575 -6.88 40.99 20.20
N GLN A 576 -7.43 39.80 19.98
CA GLN A 576 -6.76 38.57 20.37
C GLN A 576 -5.61 38.33 19.38
N PHE A 577 -4.42 38.08 19.91
CA PHE A 577 -3.23 37.80 19.09
C PHE A 577 -2.59 36.44 19.41
N GLY A 578 -3.03 35.78 20.49
CA GLY A 578 -2.48 34.48 20.86
C GLY A 578 -3.38 33.69 21.81
N GLN A 579 -3.06 32.41 21.97
CA GLN A 579 -3.82 31.45 22.74
C GLN A 579 -2.88 30.43 23.40
N LEU A 580 -2.91 30.34 24.73
CA LEU A 580 -2.20 29.35 25.52
C LEU A 580 -3.17 28.31 26.09
N LEU A 581 -2.64 27.27 26.75
CA LEU A 581 -3.45 26.39 27.60
C LEU A 581 -4.08 27.18 28.76
N SER A 582 -5.33 26.84 29.11
CA SER A 582 -6.05 27.49 30.22
C SER A 582 -5.41 27.18 31.58
N GLY A 583 -5.45 28.14 32.51
CA GLY A 583 -5.01 27.96 33.89
C GLY A 583 -3.52 28.21 34.16
N LEU A 584 -2.74 28.63 33.15
CA LEU A 584 -1.35 29.02 33.34
C LEU A 584 -1.23 30.33 34.14
N SER A 585 -0.19 30.47 34.96
CA SER A 585 0.05 31.63 35.83
C SER A 585 1.04 32.62 35.23
N LEU A 586 0.61 33.37 34.21
CA LEU A 586 1.47 34.34 33.52
C LEU A 586 1.74 35.59 34.36
N THR A 587 2.92 36.15 34.20
CA THR A 587 3.30 37.45 34.76
C THR A 587 3.91 38.34 33.68
N LYS A 588 4.05 39.64 33.99
CA LYS A 588 4.78 40.59 33.14
C LYS A 588 6.22 40.16 32.79
N ASN A 589 6.81 39.25 33.57
CA ASN A 589 8.18 38.79 33.36
C ASN A 589 8.27 37.70 32.28
N ASN A 590 7.14 37.09 31.90
CA ASN A 590 7.04 36.22 30.73
C ASN A 590 6.99 37.03 29.42
N PHE A 591 7.08 38.35 29.48
CA PHE A 591 7.05 39.21 28.28
C PHE A 591 8.37 39.97 28.14
N VAL A 592 8.93 39.92 26.93
CA VAL A 592 10.06 40.74 26.50
C VAL A 592 9.63 41.62 25.33
N VAL A 593 9.99 42.90 25.39
CA VAL A 593 9.68 43.92 24.40
C VAL A 593 10.95 44.23 23.63
N VAL A 594 10.88 44.16 22.29
CA VAL A 594 12.02 44.41 21.39
C VAL A 594 11.77 45.55 20.41
#